data_AF-A0A7C3RR00-F1
#
_entry.id   AF-A0A7C3RR00-F1
#
_cell.length_a   1.000
_cell.length_b   1.000
_cell.length_c   1.000
_cell.angle_alpha   90.00
_cell.angle_beta   90.00
_cell.angle_gamma   90.00
#
_symmetry.space_group_name_H-M   'P 1'
#
loop_
_entity.id
_entity.type
_entity.pdbx_description
1 polymer ?
#
loop_
_entity_poly.entity_id
_entity_poly.type
_entity_poly.pdbx_seq_one_letter_code
_entity_poly.pdbx_strand_id
1 'polypeptide(L)'
;MGSFRFYRRVHVFPGLSVNLSKSGPSLTMGVRGAHVTVGARGVTRTIGIPGTGIYYTSRTGHHTGFHSAHQETPLSPDQQARADRKAERAMGCLVLMIIAAFFFLLGAIVK
;
A
#
# COMPACT_ATOMS: atom_id res chain seq x y z
N MET A 1 -15.63 4.30 32.97
CA MET A 1 -15.30 4.99 31.70
C MET A 1 -13.86 4.68 31.33
N GLY A 2 -13.60 3.60 30.60
CA GLY A 2 -12.24 3.24 30.18
C GLY A 2 -12.31 2.64 28.79
N SER A 3 -12.06 3.45 27.76
CA SER A 3 -11.94 2.97 26.39
C SER A 3 -10.47 2.65 26.14
N PHE A 4 -10.13 1.37 26.00
CA PHE A 4 -8.85 0.98 25.43
C PHE A 4 -8.80 1.45 23.97
N ARG A 5 -8.16 2.61 23.75
CA ARG A 5 -7.90 3.15 22.42
C ARG A 5 -6.73 2.38 21.81
N PHE A 6 -7.01 1.20 21.24
CA PHE A 6 -6.02 0.43 20.49
C PHE A 6 -5.73 1.12 19.16
N TYR A 7 -4.78 2.06 19.19
CA TYR A 7 -4.20 2.73 18.03
C TYR A 7 -2.68 2.70 18.18
N ARG A 8 -2.00 2.05 17.24
CA ARG A 8 -0.54 2.01 17.20
C ARG A 8 -0.07 2.17 15.76
N ARG A 9 0.66 3.26 15.50
CA ARG A 9 1.43 3.44 14.27
C ARG A 9 2.85 2.92 14.51
N VAL A 10 3.28 1.98 13.69
CA VAL A 10 4.63 1.40 13.70
C VAL A 10 5.32 1.78 12.38
N HIS A 11 6.43 2.49 12.48
CA HIS A 11 7.29 2.77 11.33
C HIS A 11 8.25 1.61 11.16
N VAL A 12 8.21 0.95 10.00
CA VAL A 12 9.08 -0.21 9.73
C VAL A 12 10.34 0.26 9.03
N PHE A 13 10.19 1.05 7.96
CA PHE A 13 11.27 1.64 7.16
C PHE A 13 10.87 3.04 6.68
N PRO A 14 11.81 3.91 6.26
CA PRO A 14 11.47 5.17 5.60
C PRO A 14 10.59 4.89 4.37
N GLY A 15 9.36 5.38 4.40
CA GLY A 15 8.35 5.13 3.38
C GLY A 15 7.50 3.88 3.59
N LEU A 16 7.66 3.12 4.69
CA LEU A 16 6.76 2.02 5.06
C LEU A 16 6.29 2.17 6.52
N SER A 17 4.98 2.37 6.70
CA SER A 17 4.37 2.45 8.02
C SER A 17 3.12 1.61 8.12
N VAL A 18 2.93 0.97 9.26
CA VAL A 18 1.75 0.16 9.57
C VAL A 18 0.95 0.87 10.66
N ASN A 19 -0.34 0.97 10.47
CA ASN A 19 -1.28 1.56 11.41
C ASN A 19 -2.27 0.48 11.86
N LEU A 20 -2.11 0.07 13.11
CA LEU A 20 -2.95 -0.92 13.79
C LEU A 20 -4.01 -0.17 14.59
N SER A 21 -5.28 -0.39 14.24
CA SER A 21 -6.41 0.27 14.89
C SER A 21 -7.54 -0.72 15.15
N LYS A 22 -8.53 -0.34 15.97
CA LYS A 22 -9.77 -1.13 16.15
C LYS A 22 -10.53 -1.38 14.83
N SER A 23 -10.38 -0.49 13.84
CA SER A 23 -10.96 -0.66 12.49
C SER A 23 -10.16 -1.59 11.56
N GLY A 24 -9.06 -2.17 12.05
CA GLY A 24 -8.20 -3.07 11.29
C GLY A 24 -6.82 -2.48 10.99
N PRO A 25 -5.85 -3.35 10.60
CA PRO A 25 -4.54 -2.95 10.17
C PRO A 25 -4.60 -2.23 8.81
N SER A 26 -3.76 -1.21 8.64
CA SER A 26 -3.51 -0.54 7.37
C SER A 26 -2.02 -0.31 7.20
N LEU A 27 -1.55 -0.39 5.97
CA LEU A 27 -0.16 -0.36 5.58
C LEU A 27 0.03 0.73 4.54
N THR A 28 0.88 1.71 4.84
CA THR A 28 1.20 2.84 3.98
C THR A 28 2.60 2.66 3.42
N MET A 29 2.73 2.65 2.10
CA MET A 29 3.98 2.52 1.35
C MET A 29 4.19 3.69 0.39
N GLY A 30 5.30 4.39 0.48
CA GLY A 30 5.74 5.37 -0.51
C GLY A 30 6.47 6.56 0.07
N VAL A 31 6.81 7.48 -0.83
CA VAL A 31 7.62 8.68 -0.56
C VAL A 31 6.77 9.94 -0.62
N ARG A 32 7.33 11.08 -0.23
CA ARG A 32 6.67 12.38 -0.39
C ARG A 32 6.35 12.60 -1.88
N GLY A 33 5.07 12.82 -2.18
CA GLY A 33 4.58 12.95 -3.56
C GLY A 33 4.05 11.66 -4.20
N ALA A 34 4.34 10.47 -3.66
CA ALA A 34 3.75 9.22 -4.18
C ALA A 34 3.65 8.18 -3.06
N HIS A 35 2.44 7.94 -2.56
CA HIS A 35 2.19 6.95 -1.51
C HIS A 35 0.90 6.17 -1.73
N VAL A 36 0.91 4.93 -1.27
CA VAL A 36 -0.18 3.97 -1.37
C VAL A 36 -0.48 3.44 0.02
N THR A 37 -1.73 3.54 0.44
CA THR A 37 -2.24 3.03 1.71
C THR A 37 -3.20 1.88 1.45
N VAL A 38 -2.86 0.68 1.90
CA VAL A 38 -3.69 -0.53 1.82
C VAL A 38 -4.26 -0.81 3.20
N GLY A 39 -5.58 -0.94 3.35
CA GLY A 39 -6.17 -1.32 4.62
C GLY A 39 -7.54 -1.98 4.48
N ALA A 40 -8.15 -2.31 5.62
CA ALA A 40 -9.45 -3.01 5.66
C ALA A 40 -10.58 -2.30 4.91
N ARG A 41 -10.48 -0.97 4.69
CA ARG A 41 -11.47 -0.15 3.97
C ARG A 41 -11.14 0.05 2.49
N GLY A 42 -10.03 -0.50 2.00
CA GLY A 42 -9.59 -0.37 0.61
C GLY A 42 -8.17 0.18 0.46
N VAL A 43 -7.82 0.47 -0.80
CA VAL A 43 -6.52 0.97 -1.24
C VAL A 43 -6.66 2.43 -1.64
N THR A 44 -5.85 3.30 -1.06
CA THR A 44 -5.76 4.72 -1.42
C THR A 44 -4.40 4.96 -2.05
N ARG A 45 -4.37 5.46 -3.29
CA ARG A 45 -3.15 5.78 -4.04
C ARG A 45 -3.12 7.29 -4.24
N THR A 46 -2.08 7.95 -3.77
CA THR A 46 -1.89 9.39 -3.94
C THR A 46 -0.60 9.63 -4.70
N ILE A 47 -0.68 10.41 -5.78
CA ILE A 47 0.45 10.81 -6.61
C ILE A 47 0.34 12.32 -6.83
N GLY A 48 1.41 13.08 -6.56
CA GLY A 48 1.41 14.52 -6.64
C GLY A 48 2.82 15.08 -6.69
N ILE A 49 2.95 16.29 -7.23
CA ILE A 49 4.24 16.95 -7.38
C ILE A 49 4.52 17.76 -6.11
N PRO A 50 5.51 17.37 -5.29
CA PRO A 50 5.79 18.05 -4.03
C PRO A 50 6.19 19.52 -4.30
N GLY A 51 5.67 20.44 -3.49
CA GLY A 51 5.96 21.88 -3.61
C GLY A 51 5.10 22.65 -4.62
N THR A 52 4.26 21.98 -5.41
CA THR A 52 3.37 22.64 -6.41
C THR A 52 1.91 22.75 -5.97
N GLY A 53 1.50 22.03 -4.93
CA GLY A 53 0.11 21.94 -4.50
C GLY A 53 -0.77 21.02 -5.37
N ILE A 54 -0.22 20.46 -6.45
CA ILE A 54 -0.95 19.57 -7.36
C ILE A 54 -0.80 18.12 -6.89
N TYR A 55 -1.93 17.47 -6.59
CA TYR A 55 -1.99 16.06 -6.23
C TYR A 55 -3.25 15.40 -6.80
N TYR A 56 -3.12 14.11 -7.10
CA TYR A 56 -4.20 13.23 -7.51
C TYR A 56 -4.31 12.07 -6.52
N THR A 57 -5.52 11.77 -6.06
CA THR A 57 -5.78 10.67 -5.14
C THR A 57 -6.85 9.76 -5.71
N SER A 58 -6.48 8.50 -5.93
CA SER A 58 -7.33 7.39 -6.33
C SER A 58 -7.66 6.55 -5.09
N ARG A 59 -8.92 6.11 -4.94
CA ARG A 59 -9.34 5.28 -3.81
C ARG A 59 -10.26 4.16 -4.28
N THR A 60 -9.81 2.92 -4.07
CA THR A 60 -10.56 1.71 -4.41
C THR A 60 -10.94 1.00 -3.12
N GLY A 61 -12.22 0.97 -2.75
CA GLY A 61 -12.67 0.35 -1.50
C GLY A 61 -14.17 0.48 -1.24
N HIS A 62 -14.69 -0.25 -0.25
CA HIS A 62 -16.11 -0.24 0.11
C HIS A 62 -16.43 1.01 0.95
N HIS A 63 -17.18 1.94 0.37
CA HIS A 63 -17.68 3.13 1.06
C HIS A 63 -19.10 2.86 1.57
N THR A 64 -19.31 2.95 2.89
CA THR A 64 -20.64 2.84 3.53
C THR A 64 -21.38 4.18 3.55
N GLY A 65 -21.13 5.07 2.57
CA GLY A 65 -21.71 6.42 2.55
C GLY A 65 -21.80 6.99 1.13
N PHE A 66 -22.86 7.76 0.89
CA PHE A 66 -23.17 8.42 -0.38
C PHE A 66 -22.20 9.59 -0.65
N HIS A 67 -21.01 9.29 -1.15
CA HIS A 67 -20.18 10.26 -1.85
C HIS A 67 -19.85 9.69 -3.22
N SER A 68 -20.25 10.40 -4.26
CA SER A 68 -19.96 10.10 -5.66
C SER A 68 -18.45 10.01 -5.85
N ALA A 69 -17.90 8.80 -5.78
CA ALA A 69 -16.51 8.55 -6.13
C ALA A 69 -16.31 9.00 -7.58
N HIS A 70 -15.29 9.83 -7.82
CA HIS A 70 -14.81 10.07 -9.18
C HIS A 70 -14.50 8.72 -9.81
N GLN A 71 -15.32 8.36 -10.79
CA GLN A 71 -15.21 7.11 -11.52
C GLN A 71 -13.87 7.15 -12.26
N GLU A 72 -12.89 6.37 -11.81
CA GLU A 72 -11.69 6.09 -12.59
C GLU A 72 -12.18 5.56 -13.94
N THR A 73 -11.83 6.25 -15.03
CA THR A 73 -12.04 5.75 -16.39
C THR A 73 -11.57 4.31 -16.44
N PRO A 74 -12.43 3.34 -16.77
CA PRO A 74 -12.04 1.94 -16.83
C PRO A 74 -10.87 1.81 -17.80
N LEU A 75 -9.74 1.33 -17.29
CA LEU A 75 -8.58 0.99 -18.10
C LEU A 75 -9.03 -0.02 -19.16
N SER A 76 -8.62 0.20 -20.40
CA SER A 76 -8.89 -0.77 -21.47
C SER A 76 -8.39 -2.16 -21.03
N PRO A 77 -9.11 -3.26 -21.32
CA PRO A 77 -8.70 -4.62 -20.93
C PRO A 77 -7.23 -4.94 -21.25
N ASP A 78 -6.70 -4.36 -22.33
CA ASP A 78 -5.30 -4.52 -22.73
C ASP A 78 -4.32 -3.81 -21.79
N GLN A 79 -4.70 -2.65 -21.27
CA GLN A 79 -3.90 -1.89 -20.30
C GLN A 79 -3.89 -2.60 -18.95
N GLN A 80 -5.04 -3.15 -18.53
CA GLN A 80 -5.16 -3.95 -17.31
C GLN A 80 -4.28 -5.21 -17.41
N ALA A 81 -4.39 -5.97 -18.50
CA ALA A 81 -3.58 -7.18 -18.70
C ALA A 81 -2.07 -6.91 -18.77
N ARG A 82 -1.65 -5.76 -19.30
CA ARG A 82 -0.22 -5.34 -19.29
C ARG A 82 0.24 -4.94 -17.89
N ALA A 83 -0.59 -4.23 -17.14
CA ALA A 83 -0.30 -3.84 -15.76
C ALA A 83 -0.22 -5.06 -14.84
N ASP A 84 -1.15 -6.00 -14.99
CA ASP A 84 -1.22 -7.24 -14.22
C ASP A 84 0.02 -8.11 -14.48
N ARG A 85 0.41 -8.31 -15.75
CA ARG A 85 1.65 -9.03 -16.09
C ARG A 85 2.92 -8.36 -15.54
N LYS A 86 2.97 -7.02 -15.54
CA LYS A 86 4.11 -6.27 -14.97
C LYS A 86 4.13 -6.41 -13.44
N ALA A 87 2.97 -6.34 -12.80
CA ALA A 87 2.82 -6.53 -11.36
C ALA A 87 3.18 -7.95 -10.95
N GLU A 88 2.73 -8.98 -11.67
CA GLU A 88 3.07 -10.39 -11.41
C GLU A 88 4.58 -10.65 -11.49
N ARG A 89 5.25 -10.10 -12.51
CA ARG A 89 6.73 -10.20 -12.62
C ARG A 89 7.43 -9.49 -11.48
N ALA A 90 7.00 -8.28 -11.15
CA ALA A 90 7.58 -7.51 -10.04
C ALA A 90 7.35 -8.19 -8.69
N MET A 91 6.15 -8.72 -8.45
CA MET A 91 5.80 -9.50 -7.26
C MET A 91 6.61 -10.79 -7.18
N GLY A 92 6.75 -11.52 -8.29
CA GLY A 92 7.57 -12.73 -8.36
C GLY A 92 9.03 -12.47 -8.02
N CYS A 93 9.63 -11.43 -8.61
CA CYS A 93 11.00 -11.02 -8.28
C CYS A 93 11.13 -10.61 -6.80
N LEU A 94 10.18 -9.85 -6.27
CA LEU A 94 10.21 -9.40 -4.88
C LEU A 94 10.09 -10.56 -3.89
N VAL A 95 9.20 -11.52 -4.16
CA VAL A 95 9.05 -12.75 -3.35
C VAL A 95 10.33 -13.58 -3.40
N LEU A 96 10.94 -13.76 -4.57
CA LEU A 96 12.21 -14.47 -4.71
C LEU A 96 13.34 -13.78 -3.95
N MET A 97 13.41 -12.45 -4.00
CA MET A 97 14.40 -11.65 -3.25
C MET A 97 14.22 -11.81 -1.73
N ILE A 98 12.98 -11.82 -1.23
CA ILE A 98 12.70 -12.04 0.19
C ILE A 98 13.10 -13.46 0.62
N ILE A 99 12.76 -14.47 -0.19
CA ILE A 99 13.13 -15.87 0.08
C ILE A 99 14.66 -16.01 0.11
N ALA A 100 15.35 -15.46 -0.89
CA ALA A 100 16.81 -15.48 -0.95
C ALA A 100 17.44 -14.76 0.26
N ALA A 101 16.93 -13.59 0.63
CA ALA A 101 17.39 -12.85 1.81
C ALA A 101 17.15 -13.63 3.12
N PHE A 102 16.03 -14.35 3.23
CA PHE A 102 15.72 -15.18 4.39
C PHE A 102 16.69 -16.36 4.52
N PHE A 103 16.95 -17.08 3.41
CA PHE A 103 17.95 -18.16 3.41
C PHE A 103 19.36 -17.64 3.67
N PHE A 104 19.71 -16.47 3.13
CA PHE A 104 20.98 -15.81 3.42
C PHE A 104 21.11 -15.44 4.90
N LEU A 105 20.06 -14.88 5.50
CA LEU A 105 20.02 -14.54 6.92
C LEU A 105 20.11 -15.80 7.80
N LEU A 106 19.37 -16.86 7.46
CA LEU A 106 19.47 -18.15 8.14
C LEU A 106 20.88 -18.73 8.05
N GLY A 107 21.48 -18.72 6.86
CA GLY A 107 22.86 -19.18 6.65
C GLY A 107 23.89 -18.35 7.43
N ALA A 108 23.66 -17.05 7.61
CA ALA A 108 24.50 -16.18 8.42
C ALA A 108 24.32 -16.39 9.94
N ILE A 109 23.15 -16.87 10.39
CA ILE A 109 22.87 -17.19 11.81
C ILE A 109 23.40 -18.58 12.19
N VAL A 110 23.37 -19.54 11.24
CA VAL A 110 23.78 -20.94 11.46
C VAL A 110 25.29 -21.15 11.26
N LYS A 111 26.02 -20.12 10.81
CA LYS A 111 27.47 -20.16 10.58
C LYS A 111 28.28 -19.58 11.73
#